data_AF-A0A2V8YJD7-F1
#
_entry.id   AF-A0A2V8YJD7-F1
#
_cell.length_a   1.000
_cell.length_b   1.000
_cell.length_c   1.000
_cell.angle_alpha   90.00
_cell.angle_beta   90.00
_cell.angle_gamma   90.00
#
_symmetry.space_group_name_H-M   'P 1'
#
loop_
_entity.id
_entity.type
_entity.pdbx_description
1 polymer ?
#
loop_
_entity_poly.entity_id
_entity_poly.type
_entity_poly.pdbx_seq_one_letter_code
_entity_poly.pdbx_strand_id
1 'polypeptide(L)'
;MYDRVVTINNTHWPAYRKPGATLVDLRILDPDDRSPEPRLVFRPEKLRELGIPDVLIEAAATSDPQGFLLFDDLPDQTNLANEPADQSATERSTN
;
A
#
# COMPACT_ATOMS: atom_id res chain seq x y z
N MET A 1 16.15 11.74 8.41
CA MET A 1 15.74 10.31 8.41
C MET A 1 14.63 10.00 9.43
N TYR A 2 14.21 10.96 10.27
CA TYR A 2 13.23 10.76 11.35
C TYR A 2 11.82 11.34 11.08
N ASP A 3 11.56 11.90 9.90
CA ASP A 3 10.32 12.65 9.64
C ASP A 3 9.20 11.84 8.97
N ARG A 4 9.32 10.50 8.90
CA ARG A 4 8.28 9.67 8.30
C ARG A 4 7.19 9.40 9.34
N VAL A 5 6.01 9.98 9.17
CA VAL A 5 4.85 9.80 10.04
C VAL A 5 3.94 8.73 9.42
N VAL A 6 3.50 7.77 10.22
CA VAL A 6 2.51 6.76 9.85
C VAL A 6 1.22 7.04 10.60
N THR A 7 0.09 6.76 9.96
CA THR A 7 -1.21 6.87 10.60
C THR A 7 -1.64 5.48 11.05
N ILE A 8 -1.85 5.35 12.35
CA ILE A 8 -2.31 4.12 13.01
C ILE A 8 -3.56 4.50 13.79
N ASN A 9 -4.69 3.86 13.52
CA ASN A 9 -5.98 4.17 14.18
C ASN A 9 -6.31 5.67 14.18
N ASN A 10 -6.23 6.34 13.02
CA ASN A 10 -6.46 7.78 12.86
C ASN A 10 -5.56 8.69 13.72
N THR A 11 -4.45 8.17 14.24
CA THR A 11 -3.48 8.92 15.05
C THR A 11 -2.13 8.92 14.34
N HIS A 12 -1.48 10.08 14.30
CA HIS A 12 -0.18 10.28 13.64
C HIS A 12 0.97 9.86 14.56
N TRP A 13 1.83 8.97 14.10
CA TRP A 13 2.97 8.47 14.86
C TRP A 13 4.27 8.58 14.05
N PRO A 14 5.39 9.01 14.65
CA PRO A 14 6.68 8.86 14.01
C PRO A 14 6.98 7.37 13.81
N ALA A 15 7.31 6.95 12.59
CA ALA A 15 7.46 5.54 12.20
C ALA A 15 8.51 4.78 13.04
N TYR A 16 9.45 5.48 13.66
CA TYR A 16 10.50 4.90 14.51
C TYR A 16 10.05 4.56 15.95
N ARG A 17 8.80 4.85 16.34
CA ARG A 17 8.34 4.66 17.73
C ARG A 17 7.84 3.26 18.10
N LYS A 18 7.71 2.32 17.16
CA LYS A 18 7.36 0.92 17.46
C LYS A 18 8.59 0.02 17.23
N PRO A 19 9.40 -0.27 18.27
CA PRO A 19 10.56 -1.15 18.14
C PRO A 19 10.15 -2.52 17.62
N GLY A 20 10.85 -3.03 16.60
CA GLY A 20 10.61 -4.34 16.02
C GLY A 20 9.48 -4.39 14.97
N ALA A 21 8.83 -3.28 14.66
CA ALA A 21 7.79 -3.22 13.64
C ALA A 21 8.35 -3.06 12.22
N THR A 22 7.62 -3.60 11.24
CA THR A 22 7.97 -3.55 9.82
C THR A 22 7.28 -2.37 9.15
N LEU A 23 8.07 -1.37 8.74
CA LEU A 23 7.61 -0.25 7.91
C LEU A 23 7.70 -0.64 6.43
N VAL A 24 6.57 -0.54 5.74
CA VAL A 24 6.44 -0.80 4.30
C VAL A 24 6.22 0.54 3.56
N ASP A 25 6.93 0.73 2.45
CA ASP A 25 6.78 1.86 1.54
C ASP A 25 6.14 1.35 0.23
N LEU A 26 4.89 1.74 -0.02
CA LEU A 26 4.11 1.35 -1.20
C LEU A 26 4.22 2.37 -2.35
N ARG A 27 5.07 3.39 -2.22
CA ARG A 27 5.25 4.35 -3.31
C ARG A 27 6.07 3.72 -4.43
N ILE A 28 5.67 4.02 -5.67
CA ILE A 28 6.34 3.52 -6.88
C ILE A 28 7.11 4.64 -7.56
N LEU A 29 8.11 4.29 -8.35
CA LEU A 29 8.85 5.27 -9.16
C LEU A 29 7.89 6.02 -10.06
N ASP A 30 8.02 7.34 -10.09
CA ASP A 30 7.22 8.20 -10.94
C ASP A 30 7.63 7.96 -12.41
N PRO A 31 6.76 7.35 -13.25
CA PRO A 31 7.13 7.01 -14.63
C PRO A 31 7.38 8.23 -15.51
N ASP A 32 6.89 9.40 -15.09
CA ASP A 32 7.04 10.67 -15.79
C ASP A 32 8.30 11.43 -15.34
N ASP A 33 8.92 10.99 -14.25
CA ASP A 33 10.14 11.57 -13.73
C ASP A 33 11.36 11.06 -14.52
N ARG A 34 12.06 12.01 -15.13
CA ARG A 34 13.30 11.78 -15.91
C ARG A 34 14.50 12.44 -15.24
N SER A 35 14.35 12.91 -14.01
CA SER A 35 15.44 13.51 -13.24
C SER A 35 16.49 12.45 -12.88
N PRO A 36 17.73 12.87 -12.59
CA PRO A 36 18.76 11.96 -12.09
C PRO A 36 18.43 11.35 -10.72
N GLU A 37 17.43 11.89 -10.00
CA GLU A 37 16.97 11.42 -8.70
C GLU A 37 15.46 11.15 -8.76
N PRO A 38 15.03 10.03 -9.34
CA PRO A 38 13.63 9.76 -9.61
C PRO A 38 12.81 9.68 -8.32
N ARG A 39 11.67 10.36 -8.30
CA ARG A 39 10.80 10.44 -7.13
C ARG A 39 9.94 9.19 -6.98
N LEU A 40 9.58 8.89 -5.74
CA LEU A 40 8.58 7.90 -5.40
C LEU A 40 7.23 8.59 -5.16
N VAL A 41 6.17 8.08 -5.79
CA VAL A 41 4.82 8.60 -5.73
C VAL A 41 3.84 7.50 -5.31
N PHE A 42 2.88 7.85 -4.46
CA PHE A 42 1.80 6.94 -4.08
C PHE A 42 0.73 6.94 -5.19
N ARG A 43 0.51 5.78 -5.84
CA ARG A 43 -0.46 5.62 -6.94
C ARG A 43 -1.41 4.45 -6.62
N PRO A 44 -2.49 4.68 -5.85
CA PRO A 44 -3.34 3.60 -5.32
C PRO A 44 -3.99 2.75 -6.40
N GLU A 45 -4.44 3.34 -7.50
CA GLU A 45 -5.03 2.60 -8.64
C GLU A 45 -4.01 1.64 -9.25
N LYS A 46 -2.75 2.08 -9.37
CA LYS A 46 -1.69 1.24 -9.93
C LYS A 46 -1.34 0.08 -8.99
N LEU A 47 -1.40 0.29 -7.69
CA LEU A 47 -1.18 -0.76 -6.70
C LEU A 47 -2.29 -1.81 -6.76
N ARG A 48 -3.56 -1.41 -6.96
CA ARG A 48 -4.68 -2.34 -7.20
C ARG A 48 -4.46 -3.19 -8.43
N GLU A 49 -4.04 -2.59 -9.55
CA GLU A 49 -3.71 -3.33 -10.78
C GLU A 49 -2.58 -4.34 -10.58
N LEU A 50 -1.65 -4.07 -9.66
CA LEU A 50 -0.55 -4.97 -9.31
C LEU A 50 -0.96 -6.07 -8.31
N GLY A 51 -2.24 -6.13 -7.93
CA GLY A 51 -2.76 -7.11 -6.98
C GLY A 51 -2.38 -6.80 -5.53
N ILE A 52 -2.01 -5.56 -5.21
CA ILE A 52 -1.85 -5.15 -3.82
C ILE A 52 -3.25 -5.04 -3.19
N PRO A 53 -3.50 -5.71 -2.07
CA PRO A 53 -4.81 -5.71 -1.43
C PRO A 53 -5.27 -4.31 -0.99
N ASP A 54 -6.57 -4.04 -1.13
CA ASP A 54 -7.17 -2.73 -0.87
C ASP A 54 -6.94 -2.25 0.56
N VAL A 55 -6.99 -3.16 1.55
CA VAL A 55 -6.73 -2.84 2.96
C VAL A 55 -5.34 -2.24 3.19
N LEU A 56 -4.33 -2.67 2.42
CA LEU A 56 -2.98 -2.12 2.53
C LEU A 56 -2.89 -0.73 1.87
N ILE A 57 -3.58 -0.57 0.74
CA ILE A 57 -3.65 0.68 -0.01
C ILE A 57 -4.37 1.74 0.80
N GLU A 58 -5.51 1.41 1.42
CA GLU A 58 -6.28 2.31 2.25
C GLU A 58 -5.49 2.75 3.49
N ALA A 59 -4.86 1.82 4.20
CA ALA A 59 -4.03 2.15 5.35
C ALA A 59 -2.87 3.09 4.95
N ALA A 60 -2.18 2.80 3.84
CA ALA A 60 -1.13 3.66 3.32
C ALA A 60 -1.63 5.01 2.78
N ALA A 61 -2.88 5.11 2.33
CA ALA A 61 -3.48 6.37 1.91
C ALA A 61 -3.71 7.33 3.09
N THR A 62 -3.82 6.80 4.31
CA THR A 62 -4.00 7.61 5.53
C THR A 62 -2.70 8.13 6.13
N SER A 63 -1.53 7.63 5.71
CA SER A 63 -0.24 8.03 6.26
C SER A 63 0.21 9.41 5.77
N ASP A 64 1.17 10.02 6.49
CA ASP A 64 1.78 11.29 6.09
C ASP A 64 3.32 11.22 6.10
N PRO A 65 3.99 11.17 4.95
CA PRO A 65 3.43 11.23 3.60
C PRO A 65 2.66 9.95 3.25
N GLN A 66 1.76 10.04 2.25
CA GLN A 66 1.00 8.89 1.78
C GLN A 66 1.91 7.79 1.21
N GLY A 67 1.48 6.54 1.35
CA GLY A 67 2.18 5.36 0.86
C GLY A 67 3.01 4.64 1.91
N PHE A 68 2.93 5.00 3.18
CA PHE A 68 3.61 4.32 4.26
C PHE A 68 2.66 3.51 5.13
N LEU A 69 3.09 2.32 5.51
CA LEU A 69 2.29 1.39 6.29
C LEU A 69 3.14 0.72 7.36
N LEU A 70 2.59 0.57 8.56
CA LEU A 70 3.14 -0.32 9.56
C LEU A 70 2.42 -1.67 9.49
N PHE A 71 3.13 -2.70 9.04
CA PHE A 71 2.54 -4.02 8.77
C PHE A 71 1.93 -4.64 10.04
N ASP A 72 2.52 -4.37 11.20
CA ASP A 72 2.10 -4.89 12.50
C ASP A 72 0.86 -4.22 13.10
N ASP A 73 0.31 -3.19 12.45
CA ASP A 73 -0.91 -2.50 12.89
C ASP A 73 -2.12 -2.79 12.00
N LEU A 74 -1.95 -3.68 11.01
CA LEU A 74 -3.05 -4.17 10.20
C LEU A 74 -3.92 -5.13 11.03
N PRO A 75 -5.25 -5.10 10.86
CA PRO A 75 -6.12 -6.13 11.43
C PRO A 75 -5.72 -7.52 10.91
N ASP A 76 -5.95 -8.56 11.71
CA ASP A 76 -5.48 -9.94 11.48
C ASP A 76 -5.53 -10.36 10.00
N GLN A 77 -4.34 -10.63 9.45
CA GLN A 77 -4.08 -10.89 8.04
C GLN A 77 -4.58 -12.24 7.53
N THR A 78 -5.28 -13.01 8.37
CA THR A 78 -5.83 -14.32 8.02
C THR A 78 -6.87 -14.27 6.89
N ASN A 79 -7.39 -13.08 6.54
CA ASN A 79 -8.29 -12.89 5.40
C ASN A 79 -7.63 -12.34 4.12
N LEU A 80 -6.40 -11.81 4.18
CA LEU A 80 -5.72 -11.21 3.02
C LEU A 80 -5.28 -12.26 1.98
N ALA A 81 -5.05 -13.51 2.40
CA ALA A 81 -4.73 -14.61 1.50
C ALA A 81 -5.96 -15.22 0.79
N ASN A 82 -7.17 -14.75 1.12
CA ASN A 82 -8.43 -15.32 0.64
C ASN A 82 -9.20 -14.42 -0.33
N GLU A 83 -8.69 -13.24 -0.70
CA GLU A 83 -9.28 -12.49 -1.81
C GLU A 83 -8.92 -13.20 -3.13
N PRO A 84 -9.87 -13.82 -3.83
CA PRO A 84 -9.59 -14.40 -5.12
C PRO A 84 -9.42 -13.24 -6.11
N ALA A 85 -8.29 -13.23 -6.82
CA ALA A 85 -8.18 -12.52 -8.07
C ALA A 85 -9.38 -12.91 -8.94
N ASP A 86 -10.26 -11.94 -9.22
CA ASP A 86 -11.44 -12.11 -10.06
C ASP A 86 -10.99 -12.58 -11.45
N GLN A 87 -11.04 -13.89 -11.64
CA GLN A 87 -10.88 -14.55 -12.94
C GLN A 87 -12.14 -14.32 -13.76
N SER A 88 -12.38 -13.09 -14.21
CA SER A 88 -13.39 -12.80 -15.20
C SER A 88 -12.79 -12.91 -16.61
N ALA A 89 -12.46 -14.15 -17.00
CA ALA A 89 -12.24 -14.55 -18.38
C ALA A 89 -13.11 -15.78 -18.70
N THR A 90 -14.41 -15.58 -18.88
CA THR A 90 -15.27 -16.53 -19.61
C THR A 90 -16.45 -15.74 -20.20
N GLU A 91 -16.23 -15.14 -21.36
CA GLU A 91 -17.34 -14.81 -22.26
C GLU A 91 -17.76 -16.07 -23.02
N ARG A 92 -19.00 -16.47 -22.70
CA ARG A 92 -19.95 -17.33 -23.42
C ARG A 92 -19.73 -17.44 -24.94
N SER A 93 -19.95 -18.63 -25.50
CA SER A 93 -21.22 -18.92 -26.20
C SER A 93 -21.32 -20.36 -26.71
N THR A 94 -22.38 -21.00 -26.26
CA THR A 94 -23.10 -22.11 -26.90
C THR A 94 -23.59 -21.72 -28.29
N ASN A 95 -23.34 -22.55 -29.30
CA ASN A 95 -24.37 -23.22 -30.11
C ASN A 95 -23.76 -24.37 -30.92
#